data_AF-A0A1B6D903-F1
#
_entry.id   AF-A0A1B6D903-F1
#
_cell.length_a   1.000
_cell.length_b   1.000
_cell.length_c   1.000
_cell.angle_alpha   90.00
_cell.angle_beta   90.00
_cell.angle_gamma   90.00
#
_symmetry.space_group_name_H-M   'P 1'
#
loop_
_entity.id
_entity.type
_entity.pdbx_description
1 polymer ?
#
loop_
_entity_poly.entity_id
_entity_poly.type
_entity_poly.pdbx_seq_one_letter_code
_entity_poly.pdbx_strand_id
1 'polypeptide(L)'
;NHNINLELLNEIASQTAGFLYSDLSELVGLAFREKIKRLKTIEKEACEPTTEFVIDDFTTVIRLKQSAFSESIGAPKIPNVKWEDVGGLADLKEEIMCSIQSSQWNTDIKRSGVYTCLNY
;
A
#
# COMPACT_ATOMS: atom_id res chain seq x y z
N ASN A 1 -27.83 13.47 13.70
CA ASN A 1 -26.35 13.53 13.86
C ASN A 1 -25.76 12.19 13.49
N HIS A 2 -25.43 11.99 12.21
CA HIS A 2 -24.66 10.81 11.81
C HIS A 2 -23.23 10.99 12.30
N ASN A 3 -22.77 10.08 13.15
CA ASN A 3 -21.39 10.06 13.60
C ASN A 3 -20.54 9.56 12.43
N ILE A 4 -19.93 10.49 11.69
CA ILE A 4 -19.04 10.15 10.58
C ILE A 4 -17.72 9.70 11.20
N ASN A 5 -17.31 8.46 10.94
CA ASN A 5 -16.01 7.96 11.37
C ASN A 5 -14.91 8.68 10.57
N LEU A 6 -14.29 9.67 11.19
CA LEU A 6 -13.23 10.50 10.59
C LEU A 6 -11.95 9.71 10.32
N GLU A 7 -11.64 8.71 11.14
CA GLU A 7 -10.47 7.84 10.95
C GLU A 7 -10.63 6.99 9.68
N LEU A 8 -11.79 6.34 9.53
CA LEU A 8 -12.15 5.61 8.31
C LEU A 8 -12.05 6.50 7.07
N LEU A 9 -12.57 7.72 7.14
CA LEU A 9 -12.56 8.64 6.01
C LEU A 9 -11.14 9.08 5.63
N ASN A 10 -10.29 9.38 6.61
CA ASN A 10 -8.89 9.73 6.37
C ASN A 10 -8.12 8.57 5.74
N GLU A 11 -8.36 7.34 6.20
CA GLU A 11 -7.71 6.15 5.66
C GLU A 11 -8.12 5.89 4.20
N ILE A 12 -9.41 6.03 3.88
CA ILE A 12 -9.89 5.91 2.49
C ILE A 12 -9.32 7.04 1.62
N ALA A 13 -9.27 8.26 2.13
CA ALA A 13 -8.75 9.41 1.39
C ALA A 13 -7.26 9.25 1.05
N SER A 14 -6.45 8.71 1.95
CA SER A 14 -5.01 8.49 1.72
C SER A 14 -4.74 7.48 0.61
N GLN A 15 -5.62 6.48 0.42
CA GLN A 15 -5.46 5.40 -0.56
C GLN A 15 -6.14 5.65 -1.91
N THR A 16 -6.96 6.70 -2.03
CA THR A 16 -7.73 7.02 -3.24
C THR A 16 -7.10 8.14 -4.08
N ALA A 17 -5.82 8.43 -3.87
CA ALA A 17 -5.07 9.37 -4.70
C ALA A 17 -5.13 8.95 -6.18
N GLY A 18 -5.59 9.86 -7.04
CA GLY A 18 -5.73 9.62 -8.48
C GLY A 18 -7.06 9.01 -8.94
N PHE A 19 -8.01 8.79 -8.04
CA PHE A 19 -9.35 8.33 -8.40
C PHE A 19 -10.17 9.48 -9.00
N LEU A 20 -10.92 9.22 -10.06
CA LEU A 20 -11.92 10.15 -10.59
C LEU A 20 -13.23 10.04 -9.79
N TYR A 21 -14.14 10.99 -9.98
CA TYR A 21 -15.47 10.94 -9.35
C TYR A 21 -16.22 9.62 -9.66
N SER A 22 -16.15 9.16 -10.92
CA SER A 22 -16.71 7.87 -11.32
C SER A 22 -16.14 6.72 -10.51
N ASP A 23 -14.82 6.75 -10.25
CA ASP A 23 -14.16 5.71 -9.48
C ASP A 23 -14.60 5.67 -8.03
N LEU A 24 -14.77 6.84 -7.42
CA LEU A 24 -15.27 6.99 -6.06
C LEU A 24 -16.74 6.52 -5.95
N SER A 25 -17.58 6.87 -6.92
CA SER A 25 -18.98 6.43 -6.93
C SER A 25 -19.10 4.90 -7.00
N GLU A 26 -18.27 4.27 -7.82
CA GLU A 26 -18.21 2.82 -7.93
C GLU A 26 -17.57 2.17 -6.71
N LEU A 27 -16.54 2.79 -6.13
CA LEU A 27 -15.91 2.34 -4.88
C LEU A 27 -16.94 2.24 -3.75
N VAL A 28 -17.79 3.25 -3.56
CA VAL A 28 -18.85 3.22 -2.54
C VAL A 28 -19.86 2.10 -2.83
N GLY A 29 -20.26 1.92 -4.09
CA GLY A 29 -21.18 0.86 -4.48
C GLY A 29 -20.61 -0.55 -4.27
N LEU A 30 -19.31 -0.74 -4.51
CA LEU A 30 -18.58 -1.98 -4.25
C LEU A 30 -18.39 -2.23 -2.75
N ALA A 31 -18.01 -1.21 -1.98
CA ALA A 31 -17.84 -1.31 -0.52
C ALA A 31 -19.16 -1.67 0.16
N PHE A 32 -20.29 -1.15 -0.34
CA PHE A 32 -21.61 -1.57 0.15
C PHE A 32 -21.90 -3.06 -0.10
N ARG A 33 -21.44 -3.62 -1.23
CA ARG A 33 -21.56 -5.07 -1.50
C ARG A 33 -20.70 -5.89 -0.55
N GLU A 34 -19.46 -5.46 -0.27
CA GLU A 34 -18.59 -6.15 0.70
C GLU A 34 -19.16 -6.10 2.12
N LYS A 35 -19.73 -4.96 2.50
CA LYS A 35 -20.47 -4.83 3.76
C LYS A 35 -21.62 -5.83 3.87
N ILE A 36 -22.47 -5.95 2.85
CA ILE A 36 -23.57 -6.92 2.84
C ILE A 36 -23.02 -8.36 2.92
N LYS A 37 -21.93 -8.67 2.21
CA LYS A 37 -21.30 -9.99 2.29
C LYS A 37 -20.84 -10.29 3.71
N ARG A 38 -20.16 -9.34 4.37
CA ARG A 38 -19.75 -9.46 5.78
C ARG A 38 -20.95 -9.73 6.68
N LEU A 39 -22.00 -8.92 6.58
CA LEU A 39 -23.20 -9.06 7.41
C LEU A 39 -23.85 -10.45 7.26
N LYS A 40 -23.97 -10.95 6.03
CA LYS A 40 -24.48 -12.31 5.76
C LYS A 40 -23.61 -13.43 6.33
N THR A 41 -22.30 -13.22 6.42
CA THR A 41 -21.39 -14.18 7.05
C THR A 41 -21.58 -14.18 8.56
N ILE A 42 -21.66 -13.00 9.18
CA ILE A 42 -21.86 -12.85 10.63
C ILE A 42 -23.22 -13.42 11.08
N GLU A 43 -24.28 -13.23 10.29
CA GLU A 43 -25.61 -13.82 10.57
C GLU A 43 -25.55 -15.36 10.69
N LYS A 44 -24.64 -16.03 9.96
CA LYS A 44 -24.45 -17.48 10.07
C LYS A 44 -23.65 -17.89 11.31
N GLU A 45 -22.86 -16.99 11.87
CA GLU A 45 -21.95 -17.22 13.00
C GLU A 45 -22.53 -16.78 14.36
N ALA A 46 -23.79 -16.32 14.39
CA ALA A 46 -24.53 -15.94 15.61
C ALA A 46 -23.83 -14.89 16.50
N CYS A 47 -23.07 -13.99 15.90
CA CYS A 47 -22.47 -12.81 16.55
C CYS A 47 -23.29 -11.56 16.21
N GLU A 48 -23.32 -10.55 17.09
CA GLU A 48 -24.04 -9.30 16.79
C GLU A 48 -23.34 -8.54 15.64
N PRO A 49 -24.03 -8.27 14.51
CA PRO A 49 -23.39 -7.66 13.36
C PRO A 49 -23.30 -6.13 13.49
N THR A 50 -22.08 -5.60 13.42
CA THR A 50 -21.88 -4.16 13.24
C THR A 50 -22.42 -3.71 11.88
N THR A 51 -23.53 -2.96 11.91
CA THR A 51 -24.23 -2.47 10.71
C THR A 51 -23.55 -1.23 10.10
N GLU A 52 -22.49 -0.71 10.71
CA GLU A 52 -21.71 0.41 10.17
C GLU A 52 -20.69 -0.06 9.11
N PHE A 53 -20.13 0.89 8.37
CA PHE A 53 -19.01 0.60 7.48
C PHE A 53 -17.74 0.42 8.31
N VAL A 54 -16.89 -0.52 7.88
CA VAL A 54 -15.57 -0.76 8.48
C VAL A 54 -14.52 -0.61 7.38
N ILE A 55 -13.28 -0.32 7.78
CA ILE A 55 -12.14 -0.13 6.86
C ILE A 55 -12.01 -1.27 5.85
N ASP A 56 -12.18 -2.52 6.29
CA ASP A 56 -12.08 -3.72 5.45
C ASP A 56 -13.05 -3.75 4.25
N ASP A 57 -14.22 -3.11 4.37
CA ASP A 57 -15.18 -2.99 3.25
C ASP A 57 -14.59 -2.21 2.09
N PHE A 58 -13.72 -1.24 2.39
CA PHE A 58 -13.08 -0.37 1.41
C PHE A 58 -11.72 -0.92 0.98
N THR A 59 -10.88 -1.38 1.92
CA THR A 59 -9.51 -1.87 1.62
C THR A 59 -9.51 -2.98 0.57
N THR A 60 -10.46 -3.91 0.67
CA THR A 60 -10.60 -5.01 -0.30
C THR A 60 -10.89 -4.49 -1.71
N VAL A 61 -11.77 -3.50 -1.81
CA VAL A 61 -12.22 -2.92 -3.08
C VAL A 61 -11.16 -2.00 -3.68
N ILE A 62 -10.49 -1.18 -2.87
CA ILE A 62 -9.42 -0.28 -3.29
C ILE A 62 -8.28 -1.11 -3.90
N ARG A 63 -7.85 -2.18 -3.22
CA ARG A 63 -6.82 -3.09 -3.74
C ARG A 63 -7.22 -3.73 -5.07
N LEU A 64 -8.48 -4.15 -5.19
CA LEU A 64 -9.01 -4.71 -6.44
C LEU A 64 -8.94 -3.68 -7.58
N LYS A 65 -9.39 -2.44 -7.33
CA LYS A 65 -9.34 -1.35 -8.31
C LYS A 65 -7.92 -0.98 -8.72
N GLN A 66 -7.00 -0.86 -7.75
CA GLN A 66 -5.59 -0.56 -8.02
C GLN A 66 -4.93 -1.68 -8.82
N SER A 67 -5.23 -2.95 -8.53
CA SER A 67 -4.74 -4.09 -9.31
C SER A 67 -5.26 -4.07 -10.74
N ALA A 68 -6.57 -3.86 -10.92
CA ALA A 68 -7.18 -3.79 -12.25
C ALA A 68 -6.64 -2.61 -13.06
N PHE A 69 -6.44 -1.46 -12.41
CA PHE A 69 -5.83 -0.29 -13.04
C PHE A 69 -4.39 -0.59 -13.47
N SER A 70 -3.57 -1.12 -12.57
CA SER A 70 -2.18 -1.52 -12.83
C SER A 70 -2.07 -2.51 -14.01
N GLU A 71 -2.96 -3.51 -14.05
CA GLU A 71 -3.03 -4.46 -15.17
C GLU A 71 -3.46 -3.79 -16.49
N SER A 72 -4.44 -2.87 -16.44
CA SER A 72 -4.94 -2.19 -17.64
C SER A 72 -3.91 -1.26 -18.29
N ILE A 73 -3.03 -0.64 -17.49
CA ILE A 73 -1.94 0.22 -17.98
C ILE A 73 -0.69 -0.59 -18.36
N GLY A 74 -0.72 -1.92 -18.19
CA GLY A 74 0.42 -2.79 -18.46
C GLY A 74 1.59 -2.60 -17.49
N ALA A 75 1.32 -2.15 -16.27
CA ALA A 75 2.38 -1.98 -15.27
C ALA A 75 2.99 -3.36 -14.91
N PRO A 76 4.32 -3.48 -14.90
CA PRO A 76 4.97 -4.72 -14.52
C PRO A 76 4.66 -5.01 -13.04
N LYS A 77 4.13 -6.20 -12.74
CA LYS A 77 3.98 -6.66 -11.35
C LYS A 77 5.38 -6.78 -10.75
N ILE A 78 5.69 -5.97 -9.75
CA ILE A 78 6.96 -6.05 -9.03
C ILE A 78 6.97 -7.40 -8.30
N PRO A 79 7.84 -8.35 -8.69
CA PRO A 79 7.97 -9.58 -7.94
C PRO A 79 8.59 -9.26 -6.57
N ASN A 80 8.13 -9.94 -5.52
CA ASN A 80 8.79 -9.86 -4.22
C ASN A 80 10.05 -10.74 -4.26
N VAL A 81 11.15 -10.15 -4.71
CA VAL A 81 12.44 -10.83 -4.88
C VAL A 81 13.26 -10.62 -3.62
N LYS A 82 13.63 -11.71 -2.95
CA LYS A 82 14.59 -11.68 -1.86
C LYS A 82 16.00 -11.64 -2.42
N TRP A 83 16.94 -11.11 -1.64
CA TRP A 83 18.36 -11.15 -2.01
C TRP A 83 18.88 -12.58 -2.23
N GLU A 84 18.28 -13.56 -1.56
CA GLU A 84 18.54 -14.99 -1.77
C GLU A 84 18.17 -15.47 -3.19
N ASP A 85 17.18 -14.83 -3.82
CA ASP A 85 16.62 -15.25 -5.12
C ASP A 85 17.48 -14.77 -6.32
N VAL A 86 18.38 -13.81 -6.11
CA VAL A 86 19.19 -13.20 -7.19
C VAL A 86 20.53 -13.92 -7.39
N GLY A 87 21.09 -14.54 -6.34
CA GLY A 87 22.35 -15.31 -6.37
C GLY A 87 23.59 -14.48 -6.72
N GLY A 88 24.70 -14.63 -5.97
CA GLY A 88 26.00 -14.06 -6.34
C GLY A 88 26.15 -12.53 -6.25
N LEU A 89 25.28 -11.85 -5.50
CA LEU A 89 25.20 -10.39 -5.41
C LEU A 89 25.51 -9.82 -4.01
N ALA A 90 26.35 -10.52 -3.23
CA ALA A 90 26.69 -10.10 -1.86
C ALA A 90 27.44 -8.75 -1.84
N ASP A 91 28.45 -8.61 -2.69
CA ASP A 91 29.32 -7.42 -2.74
C ASP A 91 28.54 -6.18 -3.23
N LEU A 92 27.64 -6.36 -4.21
CA LEU A 92 26.78 -5.29 -4.73
C LEU A 92 25.68 -4.88 -3.75
N LYS A 93 25.20 -5.82 -2.91
CA LYS A 93 24.29 -5.49 -1.80
C LYS A 93 24.96 -4.56 -0.80
N GLU A 94 26.22 -4.80 -0.44
CA GLU A 94 26.97 -3.92 0.47
C GLU A 94 27.18 -2.53 -0.14
N GLU A 95 27.54 -2.44 -1.42
CA GLU A 95 27.72 -1.15 -2.11
C GLU A 95 26.43 -0.31 -2.16
N ILE A 96 25.28 -0.92 -2.49
CA ILE A 96 23.99 -0.23 -2.53
C ILE A 96 23.55 0.21 -1.13
N MET A 97 23.72 -0.66 -0.12
CA MET A 97 23.35 -0.33 1.26
C MET A 97 24.22 0.81 1.82
N CYS A 98 25.52 0.82 1.51
CA CYS A 98 26.42 1.94 1.84
C CYS A 98 25.99 3.25 1.15
N SER A 99 25.53 3.20 -0.10
CA SER A 99 25.04 4.38 -0.83
C SER A 99 23.77 4.97 -0.23
N ILE A 100 22.78 4.14 0.10
CA ILE A 100 21.52 4.57 0.73
C ILE A 100 21.80 5.17 2.12
N GLN A 101 22.64 4.52 2.92
CA GLN A 101 23.04 5.03 4.22
C GLN A 101 23.75 6.38 4.07
N SER A 102 24.71 6.53 3.16
CA SER A 102 25.42 7.79 2.93
C SER A 102 24.47 8.96 2.62
N SER A 103 23.37 8.71 1.89
CA SER A 103 22.34 9.72 1.61
C SER A 103 21.52 10.12 2.85
N GLN A 104 21.38 9.22 3.83
CA GLN A 104 20.64 9.45 5.06
C GLN A 104 21.49 10.14 6.14
N TRP A 105 22.82 10.01 6.09
CA TRP A 105 23.75 10.62 7.05
C TRP A 105 24.27 12.01 6.64
N ASN A 106 24.06 12.45 5.39
CA ASN A 106 24.64 13.69 4.86
C ASN A 106 23.61 14.78 4.56
N THR A 107 23.04 15.38 5.60
CA THR A 107 22.38 16.69 5.50
C THR A 107 23.36 17.87 5.53
N ASP A 108 24.69 17.66 5.60
CA ASP A 108 25.65 18.77 5.68
C ASP A 108 27.06 18.53 5.07
N ILE A 109 27.21 17.63 4.08
CA ILE A 109 28.52 17.44 3.44
C ILE A 109 28.63 18.20 2.12
N LYS A 110 29.37 19.31 2.17
CA LYS A 110 29.89 20.01 0.99
C LYS A 110 30.87 19.10 0.24
N ARG A 111 30.60 18.93 -1.05
CA ARG A 111 31.45 18.38 -2.12
C ARG A 111 32.94 18.33 -1.76
N SER A 112 33.44 17.13 -1.54
CA SER A 112 34.82 16.77 -1.86
C SER A 112 34.84 15.27 -2.15
N GLY A 113 35.21 14.93 -3.39
CA GLY A 113 35.20 13.56 -3.87
C GLY A 113 36.22 12.66 -3.18
N VAL A 114 35.93 11.36 -3.26
CA VAL A 114 36.79 10.22 -2.95
C VAL A 114 36.99 9.96 -1.44
N TYR A 115 36.99 8.67 -1.08
CA TYR A 115 37.09 8.06 0.26
C TYR A 115 35.76 8.14 1.04
N THR A 116 35.03 7.07 1.32
CA THR A 116 35.46 5.82 1.98
C THR A 116 34.45 4.70 1.74
N CYS A 117 34.81 3.71 0.92
CA CYS A 117 34.30 2.32 0.98
C CYS A 117 35.50 1.42 0.69
N LEU A 118 36.53 1.54 1.52
CA LEU A 118 37.66 0.62 1.59
C LEU A 118 37.96 0.46 3.06
N ASN A 119 37.28 -0.49 3.67
CA ASN A 119 37.67 -1.24 4.86
C ASN A 119 36.49 -2.17 5.19
N TYR A 120 36.30 -3.21 4.38
CA TYR A 120 36.45 -4.63 4.75
C TYR A 120 36.45 -5.46 3.47
#